data_AF-A0A6M9TYG8-F1
#
_entry.id   AF-A0A6M9TYG8-F1
#
_cell.length_a   1.000
_cell.length_b   1.000
_cell.length_c   1.000
_cell.angle_alpha   90.00
_cell.angle_beta   90.00
_cell.angle_gamma   90.00
#
_symmetry.space_group_name_H-M   'P 1'
#
loop_
_entity.id
_entity.type
_entity.pdbx_description
1 polymer ?
#
loop_
_entity_poly.entity_id
_entity_poly.type
_entity_poly.pdbx_seq_one_letter_code
_entity_poly.pdbx_strand_id
1 'polypeptide(L)'
;MNFREASQVLLLIAVAYCIQMVSSAATTKATEQDVDSDTEILRKCLREVGSKDLVGELQKVARYSKWTSEEVPCFTRCLASMKHWFDADESKWNKQQIADDLGADMYNYCRYELDRYNEDSCEFAYTGLRCLKQAELYTLETYKNIVSCASELNVTMKELQKYAAFPTKEVVPCLFQCLAEKMNFYTPTYEWNFDNWVQAFGPMRQDRTASNVCKVSAEQIKTRDKCQWMYEEYNCLERLNYNTDGSYPLESTTLSAV
;
A
#
# COMPACT_ATOMS: atom_id res chain seq x y z
N MET A 1 -0.91 -35.00 9.45
CA MET A 1 -1.60 -35.10 8.15
C MET A 1 -1.94 -33.70 7.69
N ASN A 2 -1.50 -33.36 6.47
CA ASN A 2 -1.85 -32.22 5.61
C ASN A 2 -1.85 -30.79 6.18
N PHE A 3 -0.67 -30.17 6.24
CA PHE A 3 -0.50 -28.70 6.25
C PHE A 3 0.03 -28.21 4.89
N ARG A 4 -0.64 -28.65 3.81
CA ARG A 4 -0.33 -28.28 2.42
C ARG A 4 -1.31 -27.25 1.83
N GLU A 5 -2.24 -26.71 2.63
CA GLU A 5 -3.30 -25.83 2.14
C GLU A 5 -3.20 -24.35 2.58
N ALA A 6 -2.40 -24.01 3.59
CA ALA A 6 -2.30 -22.62 4.04
C ALA A 6 -1.43 -21.71 3.14
N SER A 7 -0.57 -22.28 2.30
CA SER A 7 0.33 -21.52 1.40
C SER A 7 -0.21 -21.32 -0.02
N GLN A 8 -1.37 -21.88 -0.38
CA GLN A 8 -2.02 -21.60 -1.66
C GLN A 8 -3.16 -20.58 -1.55
N VAL A 9 -3.65 -20.28 -0.34
CA VAL A 9 -4.73 -19.33 -0.11
C VAL A 9 -4.24 -17.87 -0.14
N LEU A 10 -3.02 -17.59 0.33
CA LEU A 10 -2.42 -16.24 0.25
C LEU A 10 -2.00 -15.82 -1.16
N LEU A 11 -1.73 -16.77 -2.07
CA LEU A 11 -1.34 -16.47 -3.45
C LEU A 11 -2.54 -16.33 -4.42
N LEU A 12 -3.74 -16.75 -4.01
CA LEU A 12 -4.97 -16.64 -4.82
C LEU A 12 -5.88 -15.48 -4.40
N ILE A 13 -5.77 -15.00 -3.16
CA ILE A 13 -6.51 -13.81 -2.71
C ILE A 13 -5.92 -12.53 -3.31
N ALA A 14 -4.59 -12.46 -3.47
CA ALA A 14 -3.92 -11.30 -4.09
C ALA A 14 -4.19 -11.14 -5.61
N VAL A 15 -4.73 -12.17 -6.28
CA VAL A 15 -5.11 -12.09 -7.71
C VAL A 15 -6.60 -11.81 -7.89
N ALA A 16 -7.44 -12.11 -6.89
CA ALA A 16 -8.88 -11.86 -6.93
C ALA A 16 -9.24 -10.39 -6.62
N TYR A 17 -8.51 -9.72 -5.73
CA TYR A 17 -8.85 -8.35 -5.31
C TYR A 17 -8.39 -7.27 -6.30
N CYS A 18 -7.33 -7.51 -7.10
CA CYS A 18 -6.87 -6.58 -8.13
C CYS A 18 -7.83 -6.40 -9.33
N ILE A 19 -8.91 -7.19 -9.39
CA ILE A 19 -9.97 -7.06 -10.40
C ILE A 19 -11.15 -6.23 -9.87
N GLN A 20 -11.35 -6.14 -8.54
CA GLN A 20 -12.57 -5.57 -7.98
C GLN A 20 -12.63 -4.04 -7.99
N MET A 21 -11.50 -3.33 -8.14
CA MET A 21 -11.51 -1.86 -8.12
C MET A 21 -11.22 -1.19 -9.49
N VAL A 22 -11.16 -1.95 -10.60
CA VAL A 22 -11.07 -1.37 -11.98
C VAL A 22 -11.89 -2.15 -13.03
N SER A 23 -12.37 -3.37 -12.75
CA SER A 23 -12.96 -4.22 -13.78
C SER A 23 -14.41 -4.62 -13.51
N SER A 24 -15.30 -3.64 -13.36
CA SER A 24 -16.74 -3.86 -13.63
C SER A 24 -17.05 -3.68 -15.11
N ALA A 25 -16.34 -4.42 -15.95
CA ALA A 25 -16.76 -4.80 -17.30
C ALA A 25 -16.05 -6.11 -17.68
N ALA A 26 -16.82 -7.20 -17.62
CA ALA A 26 -16.54 -8.55 -18.13
C ALA A 26 -15.67 -9.50 -17.27
N THR A 27 -16.41 -10.38 -16.57
CA THR A 27 -16.16 -11.82 -16.29
C THR A 27 -15.01 -12.26 -15.40
N THR A 28 -15.33 -12.62 -14.14
CA THR A 28 -15.54 -14.03 -13.71
C THR A 28 -16.04 -14.07 -12.26
N LYS A 29 -17.28 -14.54 -12.05
CA LYS A 29 -17.97 -14.88 -10.78
C LYS A 29 -17.37 -14.30 -9.47
N ALA A 30 -17.30 -12.96 -9.37
CA ALA A 30 -17.60 -12.31 -8.11
C ALA A 30 -19.11 -12.51 -7.85
N THR A 31 -19.50 -12.86 -6.63
CA THR A 31 -20.90 -13.04 -6.25
C THR A 31 -21.70 -11.82 -6.69
N GLU A 32 -22.73 -12.02 -7.54
CA GLU A 32 -23.52 -10.95 -8.17
C GLU A 32 -24.06 -9.91 -7.17
N GLN A 33 -24.25 -10.33 -5.91
CA GLN A 33 -24.69 -9.51 -4.79
C GLN A 33 -23.70 -8.39 -4.40
N ASP A 34 -22.39 -8.61 -4.58
CA ASP A 34 -21.34 -7.67 -4.16
C ASP A 34 -21.16 -6.54 -5.20
N VAL A 35 -21.30 -6.88 -6.49
CA VAL A 35 -21.20 -5.93 -7.61
C VAL A 35 -22.41 -4.99 -7.66
N ASP A 36 -23.60 -5.50 -7.35
CA ASP A 36 -24.81 -4.68 -7.30
C ASP A 36 -24.76 -3.70 -6.11
N SER A 37 -24.20 -4.14 -4.98
CA SER A 37 -23.95 -3.31 -3.80
C SER A 37 -22.98 -2.15 -4.07
N ASP A 38 -21.84 -2.42 -4.72
CA ASP A 38 -20.87 -1.37 -5.05
C ASP A 38 -21.40 -0.35 -6.05
N THR A 39 -22.12 -0.82 -7.06
CA THR A 39 -22.74 0.07 -8.05
C THR A 39 -23.83 0.94 -7.42
N GLU A 40 -24.58 0.41 -6.44
CA GLU A 40 -25.53 1.18 -5.66
C GLU A 40 -24.85 2.26 -4.81
N ILE A 41 -23.75 1.92 -4.13
CA ILE A 41 -22.95 2.89 -3.35
C ILE A 41 -22.46 4.03 -4.25
N LEU A 42 -21.91 3.72 -5.43
CA LEU A 42 -21.44 4.75 -6.39
C LEU A 42 -22.57 5.70 -6.80
N ARG A 43 -23.74 5.15 -7.17
CA ARG A 43 -24.90 5.97 -7.55
C ARG A 43 -25.41 6.82 -6.39
N LYS A 44 -25.43 6.27 -5.18
CA LYS A 44 -25.84 7.00 -3.96
C LYS A 44 -24.91 8.18 -3.72
N CYS A 45 -23.60 7.96 -3.74
CA CYS A 45 -22.63 9.03 -3.52
C CYS A 45 -22.66 10.11 -4.60
N LEU A 46 -22.83 9.75 -5.88
CA LEU A 46 -22.99 10.74 -6.94
C LEU A 46 -24.23 11.63 -6.74
N ARG A 47 -25.33 11.05 -6.25
CA ARG A 47 -26.53 11.83 -5.90
C ARG A 47 -26.29 12.74 -4.71
N GLU A 48 -25.59 12.26 -3.69
CA GLU A 48 -25.30 13.01 -2.46
C GLU A 48 -24.45 14.26 -2.75
N VAL A 49 -23.46 14.17 -3.63
CA VAL A 49 -22.66 15.32 -4.07
C VAL A 49 -23.38 16.21 -5.09
N GLY A 50 -24.67 15.97 -5.35
CA GLY A 50 -25.52 16.82 -6.18
C GLY A 50 -25.35 16.62 -7.68
N SER A 51 -24.86 15.46 -8.15
CA SER A 51 -24.71 15.20 -9.58
C SER A 51 -26.06 15.21 -10.30
N LYS A 52 -26.16 16.04 -11.34
CA LYS A 52 -27.32 16.12 -12.24
C LYS A 52 -27.16 15.24 -13.49
N ASP A 53 -25.92 14.85 -13.81
CA ASP A 53 -25.57 13.97 -14.92
C ASP A 53 -24.86 12.73 -14.38
N LEU A 54 -25.65 11.78 -13.88
CA LEU A 54 -25.12 10.54 -13.32
C LEU A 54 -24.31 9.73 -14.34
N VAL A 55 -24.68 9.78 -15.63
CA VAL A 55 -24.00 9.00 -16.67
C VAL A 55 -22.62 9.59 -16.95
N GLY A 56 -22.53 10.91 -17.14
CA GLY A 56 -21.26 11.60 -17.36
C GLY A 56 -20.32 11.48 -16.15
N GLU A 57 -20.83 11.62 -14.92
CA GLU A 57 -19.99 11.46 -13.72
C GLU A 57 -19.53 10.02 -13.51
N LEU A 58 -20.36 9.01 -13.80
CA LEU A 58 -19.94 7.61 -13.76
C LEU A 58 -18.79 7.32 -14.73
N GLN A 59 -18.76 7.97 -15.89
CA GLN A 59 -17.62 7.85 -16.83
C GLN A 59 -16.33 8.45 -16.26
N LYS A 60 -16.41 9.54 -15.49
CA LYS A 60 -15.24 10.09 -14.78
C LYS A 60 -14.78 9.13 -13.68
N VAL A 61 -15.72 8.60 -12.90
CA VAL A 61 -15.42 7.65 -11.82
C VAL A 61 -14.79 6.36 -12.35
N ALA A 62 -15.20 5.88 -13.53
CA ALA A 62 -14.59 4.70 -14.16
C ALA A 62 -13.08 4.85 -14.45
N ARG A 63 -12.57 6.08 -14.52
CA ARG A 63 -11.14 6.39 -14.68
C ARG A 63 -10.51 6.98 -13.41
N TYR A 64 -11.10 6.74 -12.24
CA TYR A 64 -10.64 7.26 -10.95
C TYR A 64 -9.14 7.05 -10.71
N SER A 65 -8.59 5.91 -11.13
CA SER A 65 -7.15 5.61 -11.02
C SER A 65 -6.23 6.60 -11.75
N LYS A 66 -6.78 7.45 -12.64
CA LYS A 66 -6.04 8.47 -13.40
C LYS A 66 -6.21 9.88 -12.85
N TRP A 67 -7.02 10.07 -11.80
CA TRP A 67 -7.30 11.38 -11.24
C TRP A 67 -6.06 11.94 -10.54
N THR A 68 -5.61 13.13 -10.94
CA THR A 68 -4.55 13.90 -10.25
C THR A 68 -5.11 14.84 -9.19
N SER A 69 -6.38 15.23 -9.35
CA SER A 69 -7.24 15.91 -8.37
C SER A 69 -8.64 15.29 -8.41
N GLU A 70 -9.45 15.52 -7.38
CA GLU A 70 -10.82 15.02 -7.34
C GLU A 70 -11.67 15.66 -8.46
N GLU A 71 -12.05 14.90 -9.50
CA GLU A 71 -12.85 15.41 -10.62
C GLU A 71 -14.34 15.58 -10.27
N VAL A 72 -14.79 14.90 -9.21
CA VAL A 72 -16.16 14.96 -8.68
C VAL A 72 -16.08 15.40 -7.21
N PRO A 73 -16.41 16.67 -6.89
CA PRO A 73 -16.15 17.23 -5.56
C PRO A 73 -16.76 16.39 -4.42
N CYS A 74 -15.96 16.09 -3.40
CA CYS A 74 -16.34 15.36 -2.18
C CYS A 74 -16.90 13.95 -2.40
N PHE A 75 -16.77 13.40 -3.60
CA PHE A 75 -17.29 12.07 -3.94
C PHE A 75 -16.59 10.96 -3.15
N THR A 76 -15.27 11.05 -3.04
CA THR A 76 -14.45 10.08 -2.31
C THR A 76 -14.73 10.07 -0.81
N ARG A 77 -15.10 11.22 -0.22
CA ARG A 77 -15.57 11.29 1.17
C ARG A 77 -16.80 10.43 1.40
N CYS A 78 -17.80 10.56 0.53
CA CYS A 78 -19.00 9.72 0.62
C CYS A 78 -18.65 8.24 0.44
N LEU A 79 -17.82 7.90 -0.56
CA LEU A 79 -17.45 6.51 -0.81
C LEU A 79 -16.77 5.86 0.39
N ALA A 80 -15.76 6.53 0.93
CA ALA A 80 -15.01 6.03 2.09
C ALA A 80 -15.91 5.93 3.33
N SER A 81 -16.88 6.84 3.49
CA SER A 81 -17.86 6.80 4.59
C SER A 81 -18.83 5.63 4.45
N MET A 82 -19.32 5.36 3.24
CA MET A 82 -20.21 4.23 2.94
C MET A 82 -19.53 2.87 3.16
N LYS A 83 -18.20 2.83 3.03
CA LYS A 83 -17.36 1.66 3.33
C LYS A 83 -16.90 1.62 4.80
N HIS A 84 -17.33 2.57 5.64
CA HIS A 84 -16.90 2.71 7.03
C HIS A 84 -15.38 2.88 7.22
N TRP A 85 -14.67 3.26 6.15
CA TRP A 85 -13.24 3.56 6.18
C TRP A 85 -12.96 4.98 6.64
N PHE A 86 -13.91 5.90 6.48
CA PHE A 86 -13.74 7.30 6.85
C PHE A 86 -14.94 7.80 7.66
N ASP A 87 -14.65 8.39 8.81
CA ASP A 87 -15.60 9.16 9.60
C ASP A 87 -15.62 10.59 9.06
N ALA A 88 -16.74 10.96 8.41
CA ALA A 88 -16.90 12.28 7.83
C ALA A 88 -17.12 13.39 8.88
N ASP A 89 -17.64 13.05 10.06
CA ASP A 89 -17.91 14.01 11.13
C ASP A 89 -16.63 14.32 11.90
N GLU A 90 -15.81 13.30 12.16
CA GLU A 90 -14.49 13.45 12.81
C GLU A 90 -13.36 13.79 11.83
N SER A 91 -13.60 13.76 10.52
CA SER A 91 -12.57 13.87 9.46
C SER A 91 -11.40 12.91 9.73
N LYS A 92 -11.70 11.60 9.82
CA LYS A 92 -10.73 10.60 10.32
C LYS A 92 -10.88 9.25 9.64
N TRP A 93 -9.75 8.61 9.32
CA TRP A 93 -9.74 7.24 8.81
C TRP A 93 -9.88 6.19 9.91
N ASN A 94 -10.73 5.19 9.66
CA ASN A 94 -10.86 3.98 10.46
C ASN A 94 -9.82 2.94 10.02
N LYS A 95 -8.66 3.00 10.69
CA LYS A 95 -7.48 2.18 10.40
C LYS A 95 -7.78 0.68 10.47
N GLN A 96 -8.54 0.26 11.49
CA GLN A 96 -8.86 -1.14 11.71
C GLN A 96 -9.74 -1.68 10.59
N GLN A 97 -10.81 -0.96 10.23
CA GLN A 97 -11.69 -1.35 9.14
C GLN A 97 -10.95 -1.45 7.80
N ILE A 98 -10.04 -0.51 7.51
CA ILE A 98 -9.22 -0.56 6.28
C ILE A 98 -8.31 -1.80 6.29
N ALA A 99 -7.66 -2.10 7.42
CA ALA A 99 -6.79 -3.26 7.53
C ALA A 99 -7.57 -4.58 7.44
N ASP A 100 -8.78 -4.63 7.99
CA ASP A 100 -9.67 -5.80 7.93
C ASP A 100 -10.22 -6.04 6.51
N ASP A 101 -10.62 -4.98 5.81
CA ASP A 101 -11.24 -5.09 4.48
C ASP A 101 -10.20 -5.22 3.35
N LEU A 102 -9.09 -4.49 3.42
CA LEU A 102 -8.08 -4.39 2.36
C LEU A 102 -6.77 -5.09 2.69
N GLY A 103 -6.57 -5.50 3.95
CA GLY A 103 -5.35 -6.12 4.43
C GLY A 103 -4.35 -5.12 4.99
N ALA A 104 -3.51 -5.64 5.90
CA ALA A 104 -2.55 -4.85 6.66
C ALA A 104 -1.52 -4.12 5.80
N ASP A 105 -1.13 -4.70 4.66
CA ASP A 105 -0.13 -4.14 3.76
C ASP A 105 -0.65 -2.89 3.03
N MET A 106 -1.94 -2.85 2.70
CA MET A 106 -2.59 -1.68 2.08
C MET A 106 -2.63 -0.50 3.03
N TYR A 107 -3.04 -0.74 4.28
CA TYR A 107 -3.00 0.29 5.31
C TYR A 107 -1.57 0.79 5.54
N ASN A 108 -0.61 -0.12 5.71
CA ASN A 108 0.78 0.25 6.00
C ASN A 108 1.40 1.12 4.90
N TYR A 109 1.16 0.74 3.63
CA TYR A 109 1.60 1.52 2.48
C TYR A 109 1.06 2.96 2.52
N CYS A 110 -0.20 3.14 2.92
CA CYS A 110 -0.85 4.44 2.94
C CYS A 110 -0.86 5.15 4.28
N ARG A 111 -0.22 4.58 5.31
CA ARG A 111 -0.41 5.02 6.69
C ARG A 111 -0.15 6.51 6.89
N TYR A 112 0.89 7.07 6.25
CA TYR A 112 1.13 8.51 6.33
C TYR A 112 -0.07 9.32 5.80
N GLU A 113 -0.60 8.95 4.64
CA GLU A 113 -1.74 9.63 4.02
C GLU A 113 -3.04 9.43 4.80
N LEU A 114 -3.17 8.33 5.55
CA LEU A 114 -4.34 8.05 6.39
C LEU A 114 -4.24 8.70 7.79
N ASP A 115 -3.03 9.03 8.24
CA ASP A 115 -2.77 9.59 9.56
C ASP A 115 -2.52 11.11 9.55
N ARG A 116 -2.22 11.70 8.39
CA ARG A 116 -1.98 13.14 8.29
C ARG A 116 -3.32 13.88 8.47
N TYR A 117 -3.45 14.66 9.52
CA TYR A 117 -4.63 15.49 9.71
C TYR A 117 -4.80 16.47 8.55
N ASN A 118 -6.03 16.61 8.05
CA ASN A 118 -6.43 17.66 7.12
C ASN A 118 -7.80 18.21 7.54
N GLU A 119 -7.92 19.53 7.64
CA GLU A 119 -9.15 20.24 7.98
C GLU A 119 -10.23 20.05 6.91
N ASP A 120 -9.83 19.96 5.63
CA ASP A 120 -10.74 19.64 4.54
C ASP A 120 -10.97 18.12 4.47
N SER A 121 -12.10 17.68 5.03
CA SER A 121 -12.51 16.27 5.04
C SER A 121 -12.66 15.66 3.63
N CYS A 122 -12.96 16.46 2.60
CA CYS A 122 -13.07 15.95 1.23
C CYS A 122 -11.69 15.72 0.63
N GLU A 123 -10.78 16.69 0.78
CA GLU A 123 -9.39 16.53 0.34
C GLU A 123 -8.71 15.38 1.09
N PHE A 124 -9.00 15.24 2.39
CA PHE A 124 -8.45 14.15 3.20
C PHE A 124 -8.88 12.78 2.69
N ALA A 125 -10.20 12.61 2.50
CA ALA A 125 -10.76 11.38 1.97
C ALA A 125 -10.25 11.07 0.55
N TYR A 126 -10.16 12.09 -0.31
CA TYR A 126 -9.64 11.95 -1.67
C TYR A 126 -8.19 11.47 -1.68
N THR A 127 -7.34 12.11 -0.88
CA THR A 127 -5.92 11.77 -0.80
C THR A 127 -5.72 10.35 -0.31
N GLY A 128 -6.37 9.95 0.78
CA GLY A 128 -6.21 8.61 1.34
C GLY A 128 -6.77 7.54 0.40
N LEU A 129 -7.94 7.74 -0.20
CA LEU A 129 -8.51 6.78 -1.15
C LEU A 129 -7.64 6.65 -2.41
N ARG A 130 -7.06 7.76 -2.88
CA ARG A 130 -6.11 7.75 -4.01
C ARG A 130 -4.87 6.93 -3.66
N CYS A 131 -4.35 7.09 -2.45
CA CYS A 131 -3.23 6.29 -1.99
C CYS A 131 -3.60 4.80 -1.96
N LEU A 132 -4.74 4.43 -1.36
CA LEU A 132 -5.16 3.02 -1.26
C LEU A 132 -5.29 2.39 -2.66
N LYS A 133 -5.77 3.16 -3.64
CA LYS A 133 -5.85 2.73 -5.04
C LYS A 133 -4.47 2.53 -5.68
N GLN A 134 -3.50 3.36 -5.35
CA GLN A 134 -2.11 3.20 -5.78
C GLN A 134 -1.46 1.98 -5.12
N ALA A 135 -1.69 1.78 -3.82
CA ALA A 135 -1.18 0.65 -3.06
C ALA A 135 -1.59 -0.69 -3.69
N GLU A 136 -2.86 -0.82 -4.11
CA GLU A 136 -3.39 -2.00 -4.79
C GLU A 136 -2.56 -2.41 -6.02
N LEU A 137 -2.06 -1.43 -6.77
CA LEU A 137 -1.25 -1.67 -7.96
C LEU A 137 0.20 -2.00 -7.59
N TYR A 138 0.81 -1.19 -6.73
CA TYR A 138 2.27 -1.22 -6.54
C TYR A 138 2.75 -2.24 -5.51
N THR A 139 1.94 -2.57 -4.51
CA THR A 139 2.32 -3.62 -3.54
C THR A 139 2.42 -4.99 -4.20
N LEU A 140 1.55 -5.30 -5.16
CA LEU A 140 1.62 -6.53 -5.94
C LEU A 140 2.91 -6.60 -6.75
N GLU A 141 3.31 -5.49 -7.38
CA GLU A 141 4.57 -5.40 -8.13
C GLU A 141 5.79 -5.57 -7.21
N THR A 142 5.77 -4.90 -6.05
CA THR A 142 6.84 -5.00 -5.05
C THR A 142 6.97 -6.43 -4.52
N TYR A 143 5.85 -7.07 -4.17
CA TYR A 143 5.82 -8.46 -3.71
C TYR A 143 6.35 -9.44 -4.76
N LYS A 144 5.94 -9.28 -6.03
CA LYS A 144 6.48 -10.09 -7.15
C LYS A 144 8.00 -9.99 -7.23
N ASN A 145 8.56 -8.80 -7.08
CA ASN A 145 10.01 -8.59 -7.13
C ASN A 145 10.72 -9.14 -5.88
N ILE A 146 10.13 -9.02 -4.69
CA ILE A 146 10.64 -9.66 -3.46
C ILE A 146 10.70 -11.18 -3.64
N VAL A 147 9.63 -11.81 -4.13
CA VAL A 147 9.57 -13.25 -4.37
C VAL A 147 10.56 -13.69 -5.44
N SER A 148 10.73 -12.91 -6.52
CA SER A 148 11.77 -13.16 -7.54
C SER A 148 13.16 -13.17 -6.91
N CYS A 149 13.49 -12.15 -6.12
CA CYS A 149 14.78 -12.06 -5.43
C CYS A 149 14.98 -13.18 -4.42
N ALA A 150 13.94 -13.53 -3.65
CA ALA A 150 13.98 -14.65 -2.72
C ALA A 150 14.27 -15.97 -3.44
N SER A 151 13.67 -16.19 -4.62
CA SER A 151 13.94 -17.35 -5.45
C SER A 151 15.38 -17.37 -5.98
N GLU A 152 15.89 -16.24 -6.47
CA GLU A 152 17.26 -16.10 -6.98
C GLU A 152 18.32 -16.35 -5.90
N LEU A 153 18.01 -15.95 -4.67
CA LEU A 153 18.89 -16.09 -3.50
C LEU A 153 18.66 -17.39 -2.71
N ASN A 154 17.80 -18.30 -3.20
CA ASN A 154 17.43 -19.57 -2.54
C ASN A 154 16.93 -19.40 -1.09
N VAL A 155 16.10 -18.37 -0.87
CA VAL A 155 15.61 -17.95 0.44
C VAL A 155 14.34 -18.71 0.82
N THR A 156 14.25 -19.11 2.07
CA THR A 156 13.04 -19.74 2.60
C THR A 156 12.01 -18.72 3.06
N MET A 157 10.72 -19.09 3.03
CA MET A 157 9.66 -18.24 3.61
C MET A 157 9.90 -17.91 5.09
N LYS A 158 10.53 -18.83 5.84
CA LYS A 158 10.89 -18.62 7.25
C LYS A 158 11.92 -17.51 7.43
N GLU A 159 12.82 -17.32 6.47
CA GLU A 159 13.80 -16.23 6.49
C GLU A 159 13.15 -14.91 6.11
N LEU A 160 12.26 -14.90 5.11
CA LEU A 160 11.48 -13.71 4.76
C LEU A 160 10.61 -13.23 5.91
N GLN A 161 9.98 -14.13 6.67
CA GLN A 161 9.16 -13.79 7.84
C GLN A 161 9.93 -13.00 8.91
N LYS A 162 11.26 -13.14 9.00
CA LYS A 162 12.07 -12.37 9.96
C LYS A 162 12.10 -10.87 9.65
N TYR A 163 11.77 -10.46 8.42
CA TYR A 163 11.66 -9.05 8.06
C TYR A 163 10.44 -8.36 8.66
N ALA A 164 9.43 -9.11 9.12
CA ALA A 164 8.27 -8.54 9.83
C ALA A 164 8.66 -7.81 11.13
N ALA A 165 9.79 -8.19 11.74
CA ALA A 165 10.33 -7.53 12.92
C ALA A 165 11.23 -6.32 12.61
N PHE A 166 11.29 -5.90 11.33
CA PHE A 166 12.11 -4.79 10.86
C PHE A 166 13.57 -4.83 11.36
N PRO A 167 14.34 -5.87 10.99
CA PRO A 167 15.64 -6.12 11.58
C PRO A 167 16.64 -5.00 11.25
N THR A 168 17.51 -4.65 12.19
CA THR A 168 18.49 -3.56 11.99
C THR A 168 19.57 -3.89 10.97
N LYS A 169 19.78 -5.19 10.72
CA LYS A 169 20.70 -5.73 9.71
C LYS A 169 19.95 -6.69 8.81
N GLU A 170 20.42 -6.78 7.57
CA GLU A 170 19.78 -7.60 6.57
C GLU A 170 19.90 -9.08 6.96
N VAL A 171 18.77 -9.76 7.09
CA VAL A 171 18.72 -11.17 7.51
C VAL A 171 19.13 -12.10 6.38
N VAL A 172 18.69 -11.77 5.17
CA VAL A 172 19.02 -12.47 3.94
C VAL A 172 20.00 -11.58 3.16
N PRO A 173 21.28 -11.96 3.07
CA PRO A 173 22.27 -11.12 2.38
C PRO A 173 21.83 -10.75 0.96
N CYS A 174 21.84 -9.45 0.66
CA CYS A 174 21.58 -8.87 -0.65
C CYS A 174 20.14 -8.96 -1.16
N LEU A 175 19.16 -9.34 -0.32
CA LEU A 175 17.75 -9.36 -0.71
C LEU A 175 17.25 -7.98 -1.16
N PHE A 176 17.52 -6.95 -0.35
CA PHE A 176 17.16 -5.58 -0.62
C PHE A 176 17.94 -5.02 -1.81
N GLN A 177 19.23 -5.35 -1.97
CA GLN A 177 20.00 -4.93 -3.14
C GLN A 177 19.41 -5.53 -4.44
N CYS A 178 19.01 -6.80 -4.43
CA CYS A 178 18.29 -7.40 -5.56
C CYS A 178 16.97 -6.67 -5.84
N LEU A 179 16.18 -6.38 -4.81
CA LEU A 179 14.92 -5.64 -4.97
C LEU A 179 15.18 -4.25 -5.55
N ALA A 180 16.19 -3.56 -5.05
CA ALA A 180 16.58 -2.22 -5.47
C ALA A 180 17.01 -2.15 -6.92
N GLU A 181 17.66 -3.19 -7.43
CA GLU A 181 18.03 -3.29 -8.84
C GLU A 181 16.83 -3.57 -9.73
N LYS A 182 15.95 -4.50 -9.36
CA LYS A 182 14.74 -4.80 -10.15
C LYS A 182 13.77 -3.62 -10.20
N MET A 183 13.61 -2.92 -9.08
CA MET A 183 12.71 -1.77 -8.95
C MET A 183 13.38 -0.44 -9.29
N ASN A 184 14.67 -0.43 -9.66
CA ASN A 184 15.43 0.77 -9.99
C ASN A 184 15.34 1.88 -8.92
N PHE A 185 15.54 1.51 -7.64
CA PHE A 185 15.56 2.46 -6.52
C PHE A 185 16.73 3.45 -6.56
N TYR A 186 17.74 3.13 -7.37
CA TYR A 186 18.95 3.93 -7.52
C TYR A 186 19.25 4.19 -9.00
N THR A 187 19.77 5.37 -9.30
CA THR A 187 20.41 5.66 -10.58
C THR A 187 21.72 4.88 -10.71
N PRO A 188 22.35 4.83 -11.92
CA PRO A 188 23.67 4.23 -12.08
C PRO A 188 24.77 4.88 -11.22
N THR A 189 24.57 6.11 -10.73
CA THR A 189 25.49 6.82 -9.83
C THR A 189 25.07 6.72 -8.35
N TYR A 190 24.12 5.84 -8.03
CA TYR A 190 23.60 5.60 -6.68
C TYR A 190 22.83 6.77 -6.05
N GLU A 191 22.28 7.67 -6.87
CA GLU A 191 21.28 8.63 -6.40
C GLU A 191 19.92 7.95 -6.26
N TRP A 192 19.10 8.35 -5.28
CA TRP A 192 17.78 7.75 -5.10
C TRP A 192 16.81 8.13 -6.22
N ASN A 193 16.06 7.14 -6.70
CA ASN A 193 14.87 7.37 -7.50
C ASN A 193 13.64 7.36 -6.59
N PHE A 194 13.33 8.52 -6.00
CA PHE A 194 12.24 8.66 -5.03
C PHE A 194 10.87 8.22 -5.55
N ASP A 195 10.61 8.36 -6.85
CA ASP A 195 9.32 7.96 -7.41
C ASP A 195 9.15 6.43 -7.32
N ASN A 196 10.22 5.68 -7.59
CA ASN A 196 10.21 4.21 -7.46
C ASN A 196 10.20 3.77 -5.99
N TRP A 197 10.86 4.52 -5.10
CA TRP A 197 10.76 4.30 -3.65
C TRP A 197 9.33 4.46 -3.15
N VAL A 198 8.66 5.54 -3.55
CA VAL A 198 7.27 5.80 -3.16
C VAL A 198 6.34 4.73 -3.73
N GLN A 199 6.57 4.27 -4.96
CA GLN A 199 5.82 3.14 -5.51
C GLN A 199 6.03 1.86 -4.71
N ALA A 200 7.23 1.58 -4.21
CA ALA A 200 7.46 0.34 -3.49
C ALA A 200 7.00 0.35 -2.02
N PHE A 201 7.19 1.48 -1.33
CA PHE A 201 7.05 1.56 0.13
C PHE A 201 6.00 2.58 0.60
N GLY A 202 5.38 3.30 -0.33
CA GLY A 202 4.33 4.26 -0.04
C GLY A 202 4.81 5.70 0.14
N PRO A 203 3.87 6.64 0.33
CA PRO A 203 4.17 8.06 0.47
C PRO A 203 5.06 8.36 1.68
N MET A 204 6.07 9.20 1.46
CA MET A 204 6.99 9.61 2.52
C MET A 204 6.42 10.77 3.33
N ARG A 205 6.61 10.73 4.65
CA ARG A 205 6.19 11.81 5.57
C ARG A 205 7.09 13.03 5.48
N GLN A 206 8.38 12.79 5.28
CA GLN A 206 9.40 13.83 5.23
C GLN A 206 9.57 14.33 3.79
N ASP A 207 9.96 15.60 3.66
CA ASP A 207 10.42 16.12 2.37
C ASP A 207 11.65 15.31 1.89
N ARG A 208 11.79 15.17 0.57
CA ARG A 208 12.90 14.47 -0.09
C ARG A 208 14.26 14.96 0.40
N THR A 209 14.37 16.25 0.72
CA THR A 209 15.62 16.85 1.23
C THR A 209 15.94 16.42 2.67
N ALA A 210 14.93 16.22 3.51
CA ALA A 210 15.11 15.76 4.89
C ALA A 210 15.57 14.29 4.93
N SER A 211 15.20 13.49 3.93
CA SER A 211 15.66 12.11 3.78
C SER A 211 17.16 11.98 3.55
N ASN A 212 17.88 13.04 3.17
CA ASN A 212 19.33 13.01 2.93
C ASN A 212 20.16 12.57 4.15
N VAL A 213 19.61 12.66 5.37
CA VAL A 213 20.26 12.14 6.58
C VAL A 213 20.48 10.63 6.53
N CYS A 214 19.70 9.92 5.71
CA CYS A 214 19.81 8.49 5.49
C CYS A 214 20.82 8.11 4.41
N LYS A 215 21.33 9.08 3.64
CA LYS A 215 22.22 8.81 2.52
C LYS A 215 23.62 8.53 3.02
N VAL A 216 24.22 7.41 2.60
CA VAL A 216 25.62 7.14 2.87
C VAL A 216 26.52 8.04 2.02
N SER A 217 27.71 8.38 2.54
CA SER A 217 28.62 9.27 1.84
C SER A 217 29.21 8.62 0.58
N ALA A 218 29.66 9.44 -0.38
CA ALA A 218 30.31 8.95 -1.60
C ALA A 218 31.54 8.07 -1.33
N GLU A 219 32.24 8.29 -0.21
CA GLU A 219 33.36 7.44 0.21
C GLU A 219 32.87 6.08 0.73
N GLN A 220 31.79 6.07 1.50
CA GLN A 220 31.17 4.85 2.00
C GLN A 220 30.63 3.97 0.87
N ILE A 221 30.05 4.57 -0.17
CA ILE A 221 29.57 3.85 -1.36
C ILE A 221 30.70 3.08 -2.06
N LYS A 222 31.93 3.61 -2.04
CA LYS A 222 33.10 2.98 -2.68
C LYS A 222 33.77 1.91 -1.84
N THR A 223 33.69 2.03 -0.52
CA THR A 223 34.51 1.25 0.42
C THR A 223 33.73 0.18 1.18
N ARG A 224 32.40 0.32 1.29
CA ARG A 224 31.55 -0.60 2.04
C ARG A 224 30.86 -1.61 1.14
N ASP A 225 30.44 -2.73 1.73
CA ASP A 225 29.61 -3.73 1.06
C ASP A 225 28.29 -3.12 0.56
N LYS A 226 27.96 -3.39 -0.70
CA LYS A 226 26.80 -2.79 -1.40
C LYS A 226 25.49 -3.19 -0.76
N CYS A 227 25.35 -4.45 -0.39
CA CYS A 227 24.13 -4.97 0.21
C CYS A 227 23.89 -4.35 1.59
N GLN A 228 24.96 -4.23 2.37
CA GLN A 228 24.91 -3.62 3.69
C GLN A 228 24.46 -2.15 3.64
N TRP A 229 25.13 -1.30 2.86
CA TRP A 229 24.80 0.13 2.90
C TRP A 229 23.41 0.41 2.30
N MET A 230 23.01 -0.31 1.24
CA MET A 230 21.67 -0.16 0.66
C MET A 230 20.57 -0.52 1.65
N TYR A 231 20.76 -1.59 2.43
CA TYR A 231 19.81 -1.97 3.48
C TYR A 231 19.79 -0.98 4.66
N GLU A 232 20.93 -0.38 4.99
CA GLU A 232 20.99 0.70 6.00
C GLU A 232 20.23 1.96 5.56
N GLU A 233 20.38 2.37 4.29
CA GLU A 233 19.61 3.49 3.73
C GLU A 233 18.10 3.18 3.75
N TYR A 234 17.69 2.00 3.29
CA TYR A 234 16.31 1.50 3.40
C TYR A 234 15.80 1.59 4.83
N ASN A 235 16.53 1.00 5.78
CA ASN A 235 16.12 0.98 7.17
C ASN A 235 15.96 2.38 7.77
N CYS A 236 16.83 3.32 7.38
CA CYS A 236 16.73 4.70 7.81
C CYS A 236 15.50 5.39 7.21
N LEU A 237 15.24 5.23 5.91
CA LEU A 237 14.08 5.83 5.23
C LEU A 237 12.76 5.35 5.84
N GLU A 238 12.62 4.04 6.06
CA GLU A 238 11.44 3.46 6.70
C GLU A 238 11.22 4.00 8.12
N ARG A 239 12.29 4.24 8.90
CA ARG A 239 12.21 4.88 10.23
C ARG A 239 11.72 6.31 10.16
N LEU A 240 12.19 7.09 9.18
CA LEU A 240 11.70 8.45 8.97
C LEU A 240 10.22 8.48 8.58
N ASN A 241 9.74 7.42 7.93
CA ASN A 241 8.35 7.22 7.55
C ASN A 241 7.53 6.46 8.61
N TYR A 242 8.07 6.28 9.82
CA TYR A 242 7.46 5.60 10.95
C TYR A 242 7.16 4.11 10.71
N ASN A 243 7.62 3.47 9.64
CA ASN A 243 7.29 2.06 9.28
C ASN A 243 7.89 1.03 10.27
N THR A 244 8.42 1.49 11.40
CA THR A 244 9.29 0.73 12.30
C THR A 244 8.70 0.33 13.63
N ASP A 245 7.46 0.68 13.89
CA ASP A 245 6.81 0.29 15.14
C ASP A 245 6.49 -1.21 15.11
N GLY A 246 6.32 -1.81 13.91
CA GLY A 246 5.86 -3.20 13.74
C GLY A 246 4.52 -3.48 14.44
N SER A 247 3.94 -2.48 15.11
CA SER A 247 2.76 -2.58 15.92
C SER A 247 1.58 -2.20 15.04
N TYR A 248 1.05 -3.21 14.38
CA TYR A 248 -0.38 -3.38 14.61
C TYR A 248 -0.58 -3.58 16.11
N PRO A 249 -1.64 -3.03 16.74
CA PRO A 249 -2.20 -3.77 17.85
C PRO A 249 -2.57 -5.13 17.26
N LEU A 250 -1.67 -6.11 17.40
CA LEU A 250 -2.10 -7.48 17.60
C LEU A 250 -2.88 -7.41 18.91
N GLU A 251 -4.15 -7.00 18.83
CA GLU A 251 -5.10 -7.47 19.82
C GLU A 251 -4.89 -8.97 19.84
N SER A 252 -4.48 -9.44 21.01
CA SER A 252 -4.37 -10.84 21.30
C SER A 252 -5.67 -11.49 20.84
N THR A 253 -5.65 -12.14 19.68
CA THR A 253 -6.56 -13.25 19.43
C THR A 253 -6.07 -14.34 20.37
N THR A 254 -6.43 -14.20 21.64
CA THR A 254 -6.67 -15.35 22.49
C THR A 254 -7.70 -16.17 21.75
N LEU A 255 -7.23 -17.10 20.92
CA LEU A 255 -7.85 -18.40 20.83
C LEU A 255 -7.73 -18.98 22.25
N SER A 256 -8.68 -18.56 23.09
CA SER A 256 -9.01 -19.25 24.31
C SER A 256 -9.16 -20.71 23.95
N ALA A 257 -8.38 -21.54 24.63
CA ALA A 257 -8.63 -22.95 24.71
C ALA A 257 -10.08 -23.17 25.17
N VAL A 258 -10.92 -23.63 24.24
CA VAL A 258 -12.01 -24.61 24.44
C VAL A 258 -12.13 -25.41 23.15
#